data_AF-A0A2M7A2K3-F1
#
_entry.id   AF-A0A2M7A2K3-F1
#
_cell.length_a   1.000
_cell.length_b   1.000
_cell.length_c   1.000
_cell.angle_alpha   90.00
_cell.angle_beta   90.00
_cell.angle_gamma   90.00
#
_symmetry.space_group_name_H-M   'P 1'
#
loop_
_entity.id
_entity.type
_entity.pdbx_description
1 polymer ?
#
loop_
_entity_poly.entity_id
_entity_poly.type
_entity_poly.pdbx_seq_one_letter_code
_entity_poly.pdbx_strand_id
1 'polypeptide(L)'
;MDKFRKSFQADEKLRAGYRSNQLHFHNLDGFLSYFLGTGDAELGKHLLDTVVPWVQDNVNMYLNQEDHVAHGFAPHHQTRVLIALNVLDVALASEQVTPEMRERLLAQITFIGYTVNSDDYWSPESGFAANPNTTTTVAAYQSAIGCFLPTHPKAKEWVARGMKELKEVQLDTWSDANGGWLEAPHYAMVSFDSMLGCFLMAHNAGFNDYLFDPKMKKVIEWMAKISTPPDARINGIRHRPAIGNSYMFEPSSEFAHVAYLWKDKDPEFASNMQWMWRQQGSYPQPGIGGFFATLAGYRTMLLDPDIPEKAPAYGSELFPETGVMLRTGFRGDRETQLHLIVGNNHAHYDNDSGSVTIGGRDESSPTTLATTVTRHRTTTTCRRRPSVATV
;
A
#
# COMPACT_ATOMS: atom_id res chain seq x y z
N MET A 1 19.27 6.88 12.14
CA MET A 1 19.41 8.16 11.39
C MET A 1 20.86 8.53 11.10
N ASP A 2 21.80 8.43 12.04
CA ASP A 2 23.20 8.82 11.81
C ASP A 2 23.87 8.09 10.63
N LYS A 3 23.57 6.79 10.45
CA LYS A 3 24.06 6.02 9.29
C LYS A 3 23.57 6.63 7.97
N PHE A 4 22.29 6.98 7.88
CA PHE A 4 21.69 7.59 6.69
C PHE A 4 22.31 8.94 6.38
N ARG A 5 22.44 9.83 7.37
CA ARG A 5 23.09 11.15 7.19
C ARG A 5 24.53 11.03 6.68
N LYS A 6 25.30 10.07 7.18
CA LYS A 6 26.69 9.85 6.76
C LYS A 6 26.82 9.35 5.33
N SER A 7 25.84 8.58 4.84
CA SER A 7 25.83 8.06 3.47
C SER A 7 25.10 8.96 2.47
N PHE A 8 24.31 9.92 2.95
CA PHE A 8 23.49 10.79 2.11
C PHE A 8 24.36 11.81 1.38
N GLN A 9 24.31 11.79 0.05
CA GLN A 9 24.98 12.76 -0.80
C GLN A 9 23.93 13.71 -1.35
N ALA A 10 23.92 14.94 -0.85
CA ALA A 10 22.99 15.96 -1.30
C ALA A 10 23.39 16.48 -2.70
N ASP A 11 22.47 16.44 -3.64
CA ASP A 11 22.57 17.23 -4.87
C ASP A 11 22.08 18.65 -4.57
N GLU A 12 22.97 19.63 -4.73
CA GLU A 12 22.67 21.03 -4.41
C GLU A 12 21.56 21.63 -5.26
N LYS A 13 21.43 21.20 -6.53
CA LYS A 13 20.37 21.66 -7.42
C LYS A 13 19.01 21.11 -6.98
N LEU A 14 18.96 19.83 -6.62
CA LEU A 14 17.74 19.23 -6.05
C LEU A 14 17.39 19.86 -4.71
N ARG A 15 18.38 20.08 -3.84
CA ARG A 15 18.19 20.75 -2.54
C ARG A 15 17.58 22.13 -2.70
N ALA A 16 18.13 22.97 -3.58
CA ALA A 16 17.57 24.29 -3.89
C ALA A 16 16.13 24.20 -4.44
N GLY A 17 15.86 23.17 -5.25
CA GLY A 17 14.51 22.85 -5.71
C GLY A 17 13.56 22.55 -4.55
N TYR A 18 13.95 21.70 -3.59
CA TYR A 18 13.09 21.36 -2.44
C TYR A 18 12.82 22.52 -1.48
N ARG A 19 13.68 23.54 -1.45
CA ARG A 19 13.42 24.76 -0.66
C ARG A 19 12.38 25.70 -1.29
N SER A 20 12.19 25.62 -2.60
CA SER A 20 11.43 26.60 -3.38
C SER A 20 10.17 26.02 -4.03
N ASN A 21 10.20 24.74 -4.39
CA ASN A 21 9.06 24.04 -4.96
C ASN A 21 7.99 23.81 -3.92
N GLN A 22 6.72 23.95 -4.31
CA GLN A 22 5.60 23.65 -3.45
C GLN A 22 5.57 22.17 -3.07
N LEU A 23 5.50 21.89 -1.77
CA LEU A 23 5.22 20.58 -1.24
C LEU A 23 3.73 20.25 -1.45
N HIS A 24 3.47 19.09 -2.05
CA HIS A 24 2.16 18.56 -2.37
C HIS A 24 2.11 17.08 -1.96
N PHE A 25 0.91 16.57 -1.68
CA PHE A 25 0.75 15.19 -1.22
C PHE A 25 1.25 14.13 -2.22
N HIS A 26 1.42 14.47 -3.50
CA HIS A 26 1.96 13.59 -4.54
C HIS A 26 3.47 13.70 -4.78
N ASN A 27 4.17 14.69 -4.20
CA ASN A 27 5.59 14.92 -4.45
C ASN A 27 6.44 14.95 -3.17
N LEU A 28 5.96 14.34 -2.08
CA LEU A 28 6.64 14.33 -0.77
C LEU A 28 8.00 13.63 -0.81
N ASP A 29 8.12 12.62 -1.67
CA ASP A 29 9.34 11.83 -1.82
C ASP A 29 10.49 12.76 -2.26
N GLY A 30 11.63 12.67 -1.59
CA GLY A 30 12.74 13.60 -1.78
C GLY A 30 12.79 14.67 -0.70
N PHE A 31 11.73 15.48 -0.48
CA PHE A 31 11.74 16.56 0.51
C PHE A 31 12.14 16.05 1.91
N LEU A 32 11.50 14.97 2.37
CA LEU A 32 11.73 14.39 3.68
C LEU A 32 13.13 13.78 3.78
N SER A 33 13.55 13.00 2.76
CA SER A 33 14.89 12.42 2.72
C SER A 33 16.01 13.47 2.69
N TYR A 34 15.82 14.59 1.98
CA TYR A 34 16.79 15.68 1.93
C TYR A 34 16.90 16.39 3.26
N PHE A 35 15.78 16.69 3.91
CA PHE A 35 15.81 17.29 5.25
C PHE A 35 16.49 16.36 6.25
N LEU A 36 16.11 15.08 6.28
CA LEU A 36 16.71 14.09 7.18
C LEU A 36 18.22 13.93 6.94
N GLY A 37 18.64 13.93 5.67
CA GLY A 37 20.04 13.77 5.26
C GLY A 37 20.91 14.99 5.53
N THR A 38 20.37 16.20 5.42
CA THR A 38 21.15 17.45 5.46
C THR A 38 20.97 18.28 6.73
N GLY A 39 19.83 18.13 7.43
CA GLY A 39 19.47 19.02 8.55
C GLY A 39 19.21 20.47 8.10
N ASP A 40 18.89 20.68 6.83
CA ASP A 40 18.71 22.01 6.24
C ASP A 40 17.58 22.81 6.92
N ALA A 41 17.95 23.92 7.56
CA ALA A 41 17.01 24.75 8.32
C ALA A 41 15.96 25.44 7.44
N GLU A 42 16.31 25.85 6.21
CA GLU A 42 15.33 26.47 5.29
C GLU A 42 14.31 25.43 4.83
N LEU A 43 14.77 24.23 4.50
CA LEU A 43 13.87 23.13 4.16
C LEU A 43 13.02 22.71 5.36
N GLY A 44 13.60 22.65 6.56
CA GLY A 44 12.87 22.39 7.80
C GLY A 44 11.76 23.42 8.05
N LYS A 45 12.03 24.71 7.78
CA LYS A 45 11.00 25.76 7.78
C LYS A 45 9.89 25.46 6.78
N HIS A 46 10.27 25.14 5.55
CA HIS A 46 9.33 24.92 4.47
C HIS A 46 8.38 23.75 4.75
N LEU A 47 8.91 22.66 5.34
CA LEU A 47 8.09 21.53 5.80
C LEU A 47 7.11 21.97 6.89
N LEU A 48 7.54 22.76 7.88
CA LEU A 48 6.68 23.28 8.95
C LEU A 48 5.59 24.22 8.43
N ASP A 49 5.96 25.20 7.61
CA ASP A 49 5.04 26.15 7.00
C ASP A 49 3.94 25.44 6.18
N THR A 50 4.25 24.24 5.64
CA THR A 50 3.29 23.42 4.90
C THR A 50 2.44 22.54 5.81
N VAL A 51 3.07 21.80 6.75
CA VAL A 51 2.37 20.77 7.52
C VAL A 51 1.51 21.33 8.64
N VAL A 52 1.86 22.50 9.20
CA VAL A 52 1.06 23.13 10.27
C VAL A 52 -0.37 23.45 9.77
N PRO A 53 -0.57 24.10 8.60
CA PRO A 53 -1.88 24.23 7.99
C PRO A 53 -2.56 22.88 7.73
N TRP A 54 -1.85 21.88 7.18
CA TRP A 54 -2.45 20.58 6.89
C TRP A 54 -2.99 19.87 8.14
N VAL A 55 -2.26 19.94 9.26
CA VAL A 55 -2.75 19.39 10.54
C VAL A 55 -3.99 20.14 11.01
N GLN A 56 -4.01 21.47 10.89
CA GLN A 56 -5.19 22.27 11.21
C GLN A 56 -6.38 21.92 10.31
N ASP A 57 -6.16 21.70 9.02
CA ASP A 57 -7.22 21.32 8.07
C ASP A 57 -7.80 19.94 8.39
N ASN A 58 -6.97 19.00 8.84
CA ASN A 58 -7.43 17.71 9.34
C ASN A 58 -8.27 17.85 10.63
N VAL A 59 -7.94 18.78 11.52
CA VAL A 59 -8.78 19.09 12.68
C VAL A 59 -10.11 19.72 12.24
N ASN A 60 -10.06 20.72 11.37
CA ASN A 60 -11.25 21.43 10.87
C ASN A 60 -12.21 20.48 10.14
N MET A 61 -11.67 19.50 9.40
CA MET A 61 -12.46 18.45 8.74
C MET A 61 -13.45 17.77 9.71
N TYR A 62 -13.02 17.51 10.94
CA TYR A 62 -13.85 16.82 11.94
C TYR A 62 -14.67 17.77 12.81
N LEU A 63 -14.19 19.00 13.05
CA LEU A 63 -14.92 19.99 13.84
C LEU A 63 -16.05 20.66 13.06
N ASN A 64 -15.80 21.02 11.80
CA ASN A 64 -16.76 21.78 11.01
C ASN A 64 -17.73 20.87 10.25
N GLN A 65 -17.27 19.68 9.83
CA GLN A 65 -18.04 18.69 9.06
C GLN A 65 -18.75 19.25 7.81
N GLU A 66 -18.15 20.23 7.14
CA GLU A 66 -18.79 20.92 6.00
C GLU A 66 -19.01 20.00 4.78
N ASP A 67 -18.15 19.00 4.59
CA ASP A 67 -18.09 18.17 3.37
C ASP A 67 -18.44 16.69 3.59
N HIS A 68 -18.76 16.27 4.83
CA HIS A 68 -18.96 14.87 5.18
C HIS A 68 -20.30 14.62 5.85
N VAL A 69 -21.03 13.60 5.37
CA VAL A 69 -22.35 13.22 5.92
C VAL A 69 -22.23 12.69 7.36
N ALA A 70 -21.09 12.09 7.72
CA ALA A 70 -20.76 11.60 9.05
C ALA A 70 -19.23 11.59 9.24
N HIS A 71 -18.75 11.50 10.48
CA HIS A 71 -17.31 11.52 10.80
C HIS A 71 -16.49 10.50 9.98
N GLY A 72 -16.98 9.26 9.86
CA GLY A 72 -16.34 8.17 9.10
C GLY A 72 -16.70 8.10 7.62
N PHE A 73 -17.32 9.12 7.04
CA PHE A 73 -17.70 9.08 5.64
C PHE A 73 -16.46 9.07 4.73
N ALA A 74 -16.43 8.16 3.76
CA ALA A 74 -15.39 8.01 2.75
C ALA A 74 -13.95 8.09 3.32
N PRO A 75 -13.55 7.19 4.24
CA PRO A 75 -12.29 7.31 4.97
C PRO A 75 -11.05 7.21 4.05
N HIS A 76 -11.20 6.65 2.86
CA HIS A 76 -10.15 6.64 1.82
C HIS A 76 -9.83 8.05 1.27
N HIS A 77 -10.76 9.00 1.34
CA HIS A 77 -10.49 10.41 1.05
C HIS A 77 -9.81 11.14 2.23
N GLN A 78 -9.70 10.49 3.38
CA GLN A 78 -9.08 11.03 4.60
C GLN A 78 -7.62 10.58 4.76
N THR A 79 -7.02 9.96 3.74
CA THR A 79 -5.58 9.59 3.69
C THR A 79 -4.63 10.77 3.88
N ARG A 80 -5.13 12.01 3.73
CA ARG A 80 -4.42 13.23 4.15
C ARG A 80 -3.98 13.25 5.62
N VAL A 81 -4.62 12.46 6.49
CA VAL A 81 -4.17 12.27 7.88
C VAL A 81 -2.80 11.59 7.91
N LEU A 82 -2.62 10.48 7.20
CA LEU A 82 -1.33 9.77 7.09
C LEU A 82 -0.24 10.66 6.50
N ILE A 83 -0.61 11.41 5.46
CA ILE A 83 0.32 12.30 4.75
C ILE A 83 0.81 13.42 5.67
N ALA A 84 -0.10 14.08 6.39
CA ALA A 84 0.27 15.11 7.36
C ALA A 84 1.14 14.53 8.48
N LEU A 85 0.83 13.33 8.98
CA LEU A 85 1.63 12.65 10.00
C LEU A 85 3.06 12.37 9.52
N ASN A 86 3.23 11.82 8.30
CA ASN A 86 4.55 11.51 7.76
C ASN A 86 5.42 12.77 7.62
N VAL A 87 4.84 13.88 7.14
CA VAL A 87 5.58 15.14 7.06
C VAL A 87 5.88 15.70 8.46
N LEU A 88 4.92 15.63 9.37
CA LEU A 88 5.05 16.17 10.73
C LEU A 88 6.12 15.42 11.54
N ASP A 89 6.20 14.10 11.42
CA ASP A 89 7.19 13.23 12.08
C ASP A 89 8.62 13.72 11.80
N VAL A 90 8.89 14.06 10.54
CA VAL A 90 10.17 14.64 10.13
C VAL A 90 10.29 16.11 10.55
N ALA A 91 9.26 16.92 10.30
CA ALA A 91 9.30 18.37 10.53
C ALA A 91 9.48 18.73 12.02
N LEU A 92 9.02 17.88 12.93
CA LEU A 92 9.22 18.05 14.37
C LEU A 92 10.69 18.01 14.81
N ALA A 93 11.61 17.54 13.96
CA ALA A 93 13.05 17.59 14.22
C ALA A 93 13.69 18.93 13.80
N SER A 94 12.94 19.85 13.18
CA SER A 94 13.43 21.19 12.82
C SER A 94 13.69 22.05 14.07
N GLU A 95 14.79 22.80 14.06
CA GLU A 95 15.17 23.74 15.13
C GLU A 95 14.17 24.90 15.26
N GLN A 96 13.30 25.09 14.27
CA GLN A 96 12.32 26.17 14.26
C GLN A 96 11.03 25.83 15.01
N VAL A 97 10.88 24.60 15.49
CA VAL A 97 9.73 24.19 16.29
C VAL A 97 9.86 24.77 17.69
N THR A 98 9.01 25.75 18.02
CA THR A 98 8.91 26.26 19.40
C THR A 98 8.20 25.25 20.31
N PRO A 99 8.40 25.31 21.63
CA PRO A 99 7.67 24.47 22.58
C PRO A 99 6.14 24.57 22.43
N GLU A 100 5.61 25.77 22.23
CA GLU A 100 4.18 26.04 22.07
C GLU A 100 3.64 25.45 20.77
N MET A 101 4.40 25.56 19.68
CA MET A 101 4.06 24.96 18.40
C MET A 101 4.02 23.44 18.51
N ARG A 102 5.02 22.83 19.17
CA ARG A 102 5.06 21.39 19.42
C ARG A 102 3.86 20.94 20.23
N GLU A 103 3.57 21.62 21.34
CA GLU A 103 2.44 21.30 22.20
C GLU A 103 1.12 21.35 21.42
N ARG A 104 0.89 22.42 20.64
CA ARG A 104 -0.30 22.56 19.80
C ARG A 104 -0.42 21.42 18.78
N LEU A 105 0.65 21.11 18.04
CA LEU A 105 0.63 20.07 17.01
C LEU A 105 0.35 18.69 17.63
N LEU A 106 0.99 18.37 18.76
CA LEU A 106 0.73 17.12 19.47
C LEU A 106 -0.71 17.04 19.99
N ALA A 107 -1.27 18.15 20.51
CA ALA A 107 -2.66 18.22 20.94
C ALA A 107 -3.64 18.00 19.77
N GLN A 108 -3.35 18.57 18.59
CA GLN A 108 -4.16 18.38 17.38
C GLN A 108 -4.11 16.94 16.88
N ILE A 109 -2.93 16.32 16.82
CA ILE A 109 -2.82 14.89 16.47
C ILE A 109 -3.53 14.01 17.50
N THR A 110 -3.45 14.37 18.78
CA THR A 110 -4.16 13.66 19.86
C THR A 110 -5.68 13.76 19.66
N PHE A 111 -6.21 14.94 19.32
CA PHE A 111 -7.63 15.13 18.99
C PHE A 111 -8.07 14.25 17.80
N ILE A 112 -7.26 14.21 16.73
CA ILE A 112 -7.52 13.34 15.58
C ILE A 112 -7.51 11.87 16.03
N GLY A 113 -6.54 11.47 16.86
CA GLY A 113 -6.43 10.13 17.44
C GLY A 113 -7.67 9.71 18.20
N TYR A 114 -8.19 10.55 19.10
CA TYR A 114 -9.46 10.30 19.79
C TYR A 114 -10.65 10.20 18.83
N THR A 115 -10.69 11.05 17.82
CA THR A 115 -11.79 11.07 16.84
C THR A 115 -11.83 9.78 16.04
N VAL A 116 -10.73 9.40 15.39
CA VAL A 116 -10.72 8.25 14.47
C VAL A 116 -10.72 6.89 15.17
N ASN A 117 -10.39 6.85 16.46
CA ASN A 117 -10.48 5.63 17.28
C ASN A 117 -11.82 5.52 18.05
N SER A 118 -12.74 6.47 17.89
CA SER A 118 -14.10 6.36 18.43
C SER A 118 -14.89 5.30 17.65
N ASP A 119 -15.77 4.58 18.34
CA ASP A 119 -16.70 3.64 17.72
C ASP A 119 -17.73 4.34 16.81
N ASP A 120 -17.97 5.64 17.04
CA ASP A 120 -18.82 6.48 16.19
C ASP A 120 -18.15 6.85 14.85
N TYR A 121 -16.84 6.66 14.76
CA TYR A 121 -16.08 6.98 13.55
C TYR A 121 -16.12 5.82 12.55
N TRP A 122 -15.75 4.60 12.94
CA TRP A 122 -15.78 3.44 12.05
C TRP A 122 -15.97 2.17 12.87
N SER A 123 -17.06 1.44 12.62
CA SER A 123 -17.43 0.27 13.38
C SER A 123 -17.98 -0.83 12.47
N PRO A 124 -17.09 -1.64 11.86
CA PRO A 124 -17.51 -2.81 11.09
C PRO A 124 -18.35 -3.79 11.91
N GLU A 125 -18.05 -3.93 13.21
CA GLU A 125 -18.77 -4.79 14.15
C GLU A 125 -20.24 -4.34 14.34
N SER A 126 -20.52 -3.04 14.18
CA SER A 126 -21.88 -2.47 14.21
C SER A 126 -22.48 -2.28 12.81
N GLY A 127 -21.82 -2.78 11.76
CA GLY A 127 -22.27 -2.66 10.37
C GLY A 127 -21.93 -1.34 9.69
N PHE A 128 -21.20 -0.43 10.35
CA PHE A 128 -20.68 0.79 9.70
C PHE A 128 -19.33 0.50 9.04
N ALA A 129 -19.41 -0.10 7.86
CA ALA A 129 -18.30 -0.46 7.00
C ALA A 129 -18.63 -0.19 5.52
N ALA A 130 -17.60 -0.20 4.67
CA ALA A 130 -17.74 -0.17 3.23
C ALA A 130 -16.87 -1.28 2.61
N ASN A 131 -16.22 -1.01 1.47
CA ASN A 131 -15.33 -1.98 0.84
C ASN A 131 -14.18 -2.37 1.79
N PRO A 132 -13.65 -3.61 1.72
CA PRO A 132 -12.67 -4.09 2.69
C PRO A 132 -11.45 -3.16 2.85
N ASN A 133 -10.87 -2.69 1.73
CA ASN A 133 -9.75 -1.74 1.74
C ASN A 133 -10.02 -0.39 2.44
N THR A 134 -11.28 0.03 2.59
CA THR A 134 -11.61 1.24 3.35
C THR A 134 -11.37 1.04 4.85
N THR A 135 -11.67 -0.15 5.37
CA THR A 135 -11.35 -0.53 6.74
C THR A 135 -9.85 -0.63 6.94
N THR A 136 -9.11 -1.12 5.93
CA THR A 136 -7.64 -1.11 5.93
C THR A 136 -7.08 0.31 6.09
N THR A 137 -7.64 1.27 5.36
CA THR A 137 -7.24 2.68 5.46
C THR A 137 -7.50 3.24 6.86
N VAL A 138 -8.63 2.89 7.46
CA VAL A 138 -8.98 3.31 8.82
C VAL A 138 -7.99 2.79 9.84
N ALA A 139 -7.73 1.48 9.80
CA ALA A 139 -6.77 0.84 10.67
C ALA A 139 -5.35 1.40 10.50
N ALA A 140 -5.00 1.84 9.28
CA ALA A 140 -3.71 2.43 8.98
C ALA A 140 -3.47 3.74 9.76
N TYR A 141 -4.36 4.74 9.67
CA TYR A 141 -4.14 5.97 10.44
C TYR A 141 -4.36 5.79 11.94
N GLN A 142 -5.22 4.87 12.39
CA GLN A 142 -5.33 4.54 13.82
C GLN A 142 -3.99 4.04 14.37
N SER A 143 -3.35 3.11 13.64
CA SER A 143 -2.03 2.59 13.98
C SER A 143 -0.95 3.66 13.91
N ALA A 144 -0.92 4.44 12.82
CA ALA A 144 0.10 5.46 12.59
C ALA A 144 0.06 6.55 13.68
N ILE A 145 -1.12 7.03 14.09
CA ILE A 145 -1.26 8.02 15.17
C ILE A 145 -0.75 7.47 16.50
N GLY A 146 -1.10 6.22 16.83
CA GLY A 146 -0.58 5.57 18.03
C GLY A 146 0.94 5.39 18.00
N CYS A 147 1.52 5.05 16.84
CA CYS A 147 2.98 4.96 16.66
C CYS A 147 3.67 6.32 16.75
N PHE A 148 3.03 7.38 16.26
CA PHE A 148 3.54 8.75 16.30
C PHE A 148 3.51 9.36 17.72
N LEU A 149 2.56 8.94 18.57
CA LEU A 149 2.43 9.38 19.96
C LEU A 149 2.79 8.27 20.96
N PRO A 150 3.98 7.65 20.91
CA PRO A 150 4.23 6.38 21.61
C PRO A 150 4.14 6.47 23.14
N THR A 151 4.27 7.67 23.71
CA THR A 151 4.18 7.94 25.15
C THR A 151 2.78 8.36 25.62
N HIS A 152 1.83 8.59 24.70
CA HIS A 152 0.46 8.97 25.05
C HIS A 152 -0.27 7.78 25.72
N PRO A 153 -1.10 8.00 26.77
CA PRO A 153 -1.76 6.91 27.49
C PRO A 153 -2.62 5.97 26.62
N LYS A 154 -3.15 6.49 25.51
CA LYS A 154 -3.97 5.72 24.55
C LYS A 154 -3.20 5.11 23.38
N ALA A 155 -1.89 5.37 23.25
CA ALA A 155 -1.11 4.93 22.10
C ALA A 155 -1.17 3.42 21.89
N LYS A 156 -0.93 2.64 22.96
CA LYS A 156 -1.00 1.17 22.94
C LYS A 156 -2.37 0.65 22.49
N GLU A 157 -3.44 1.28 22.97
CA GLU A 157 -4.82 0.91 22.64
C GLU A 157 -5.12 1.18 21.16
N TRP A 158 -4.73 2.35 20.65
CA TRP A 158 -4.92 2.72 19.24
C TRP A 158 -4.11 1.83 18.29
N VAL A 159 -2.85 1.53 18.63
CA VAL A 159 -2.04 0.58 17.83
C VAL A 159 -2.64 -0.82 17.90
N ALA A 160 -3.05 -1.30 19.07
CA ALA A 160 -3.68 -2.62 19.18
C ALA A 160 -4.97 -2.71 18.36
N ARG A 161 -5.79 -1.66 18.34
CA ARG A 161 -7.01 -1.58 17.54
C ARG A 161 -6.72 -1.71 16.04
N GLY A 162 -5.80 -0.91 15.52
CA GLY A 162 -5.43 -0.98 14.11
C GLY A 162 -4.73 -2.30 13.75
N MET A 163 -3.91 -2.86 14.65
CA MET A 163 -3.25 -4.15 14.44
C MET A 163 -4.23 -5.33 14.47
N LYS A 164 -5.27 -5.31 15.30
CA LYS A 164 -6.34 -6.31 15.25
C LYS A 164 -6.91 -6.42 13.83
N GLU A 165 -7.19 -5.28 13.21
CA GLU A 165 -7.69 -5.25 11.83
C GLU A 165 -6.60 -5.67 10.83
N LEU A 166 -5.48 -4.95 10.76
CA LEU A 166 -4.44 -5.18 9.73
C LEU A 166 -3.83 -6.59 9.80
N LYS A 167 -3.58 -7.10 11.02
CA LYS A 167 -2.93 -8.38 11.23
C LYS A 167 -3.92 -9.52 11.38
N GLU A 168 -4.76 -9.48 12.41
CA GLU A 168 -5.58 -10.63 12.82
C GLU A 168 -6.78 -10.84 11.90
N VAL A 169 -7.36 -9.76 11.37
CA VAL A 169 -8.44 -9.87 10.38
C VAL A 169 -7.85 -9.98 8.98
N GLN A 170 -7.11 -8.98 8.50
CA GLN A 170 -6.74 -8.91 7.09
C GLN A 170 -5.63 -9.89 6.73
N LEU A 171 -4.40 -9.69 7.22
CA LEU A 171 -3.30 -10.57 6.86
C LEU A 171 -3.60 -12.04 7.18
N ASP A 172 -4.25 -12.28 8.33
CA ASP A 172 -4.45 -13.64 8.79
C ASP A 172 -5.60 -14.40 8.13
N THR A 173 -6.67 -13.69 7.71
CA THR A 173 -7.87 -14.34 7.16
C THR A 173 -8.14 -14.04 5.69
N TRP A 174 -7.62 -12.95 5.13
CA TRP A 174 -7.79 -12.62 3.70
C TRP A 174 -6.73 -13.27 2.83
N SER A 175 -5.56 -13.55 3.40
CA SER A 175 -4.50 -14.27 2.71
C SER A 175 -4.68 -15.79 2.83
N ASP A 176 -4.72 -16.48 1.70
CA ASP A 176 -4.73 -17.94 1.67
C ASP A 176 -3.35 -18.54 1.99
N ALA A 177 -3.28 -19.87 2.05
CA ALA A 177 -2.06 -20.59 2.43
C ALA A 177 -0.84 -20.26 1.55
N ASN A 178 -1.04 -19.82 0.31
CA ASN A 178 -0.01 -19.50 -0.68
C ASN A 178 0.08 -18.00 -1.01
N GLY A 179 -0.58 -17.14 -0.23
CA GLY A 179 -0.50 -15.69 -0.37
C GLY A 179 -1.57 -15.07 -1.26
N GLY A 180 -2.47 -15.87 -1.85
CA GLY A 180 -3.62 -15.35 -2.59
C GLY A 180 -4.46 -14.43 -1.70
N TRP A 181 -4.96 -13.31 -2.24
CA TRP A 181 -5.62 -12.27 -1.45
C TRP A 181 -7.11 -12.15 -1.77
N LEU A 182 -7.89 -11.67 -0.79
CA LEU A 182 -9.35 -11.45 -0.87
C LEU A 182 -9.76 -10.50 -2.00
N GLU A 183 -9.05 -9.38 -2.14
CA GLU A 183 -9.36 -8.32 -3.09
C GLU A 183 -8.59 -8.44 -4.41
N ALA A 184 -9.13 -7.87 -5.49
CA ALA A 184 -8.44 -7.75 -6.77
C ALA A 184 -7.06 -7.07 -6.66
N PRO A 185 -6.10 -7.36 -7.58
CA PRO A 185 -4.69 -6.97 -7.44
C PRO A 185 -4.39 -5.51 -7.07
N HIS A 186 -5.14 -4.53 -7.58
CA HIS A 186 -4.96 -3.13 -7.19
C HIS A 186 -5.23 -2.92 -5.69
N TYR A 187 -6.40 -3.33 -5.20
CA TYR A 187 -6.80 -3.14 -3.81
C TYR A 187 -6.03 -4.03 -2.84
N ALA A 188 -5.61 -5.21 -3.29
CA ALA A 188 -4.67 -6.02 -2.55
C ALA A 188 -3.33 -5.29 -2.32
N MET A 189 -2.85 -4.50 -3.30
CA MET A 189 -1.63 -3.70 -3.14
C MET A 189 -1.86 -2.48 -2.23
N VAL A 190 -3.02 -1.82 -2.30
CA VAL A 190 -3.41 -0.75 -1.36
C VAL A 190 -3.38 -1.26 0.08
N SER A 191 -3.97 -2.43 0.32
CA SER A 191 -3.99 -3.06 1.63
C SER A 191 -2.59 -3.48 2.07
N PHE A 192 -1.77 -3.98 1.15
CA PHE A 192 -0.38 -4.34 1.41
C PHE A 192 0.49 -3.14 1.83
N ASP A 193 0.40 -1.99 1.14
CA ASP A 193 1.13 -0.76 1.52
C ASP A 193 0.76 -0.31 2.94
N SER A 194 -0.54 -0.35 3.26
CA SER A 194 -1.04 -0.01 4.60
C SER A 194 -0.46 -0.93 5.67
N MET A 195 -0.46 -2.24 5.44
CA MET A 195 0.14 -3.20 6.37
C MET A 195 1.66 -3.02 6.49
N LEU A 196 2.38 -2.91 5.37
CA LEU A 196 3.84 -2.76 5.36
C LEU A 196 4.27 -1.50 6.13
N GLY A 197 3.64 -0.37 5.82
CA GLY A 197 3.95 0.89 6.48
C GLY A 197 3.61 0.88 7.97
N CYS A 198 2.43 0.39 8.35
CA CYS A 198 2.02 0.37 9.76
C CYS A 198 2.81 -0.66 10.58
N PHE A 199 3.19 -1.80 10.01
CA PHE A 199 4.06 -2.76 10.69
C PHE A 199 5.47 -2.21 10.87
N LEU A 200 5.99 -1.46 9.90
CA LEU A 200 7.27 -0.76 10.05
C LEU A 200 7.20 0.31 11.15
N MET A 201 6.15 1.14 11.15
CA MET A 201 5.94 2.15 12.19
C MET A 201 5.85 1.53 13.58
N ALA A 202 5.04 0.46 13.72
CA ALA A 202 4.86 -0.22 15.00
C ALA A 202 6.11 -0.96 15.48
N HIS A 203 6.88 -1.56 14.55
CA HIS A 203 8.19 -2.15 14.86
C HIS A 203 9.16 -1.10 15.39
N ASN A 204 9.28 0.05 14.69
CA ASN A 204 10.17 1.15 15.11
C ASN A 204 9.74 1.79 16.44
N ALA A 205 8.44 1.86 16.71
CA ALA A 205 7.89 2.36 17.98
C ALA A 205 7.92 1.31 19.11
N GLY A 206 8.31 0.07 18.83
CA GLY A 206 8.41 -1.01 19.83
C GLY A 206 7.07 -1.61 20.26
N PHE A 207 6.03 -1.52 19.42
CA PHE A 207 4.70 -2.06 19.73
C PHE A 207 4.48 -3.50 19.25
N ASN A 208 5.13 -3.96 18.18
CA ASN A 208 5.07 -5.34 17.70
C ASN A 208 6.29 -5.70 16.83
N ASP A 209 6.33 -6.93 16.31
CA ASP A 209 7.35 -7.41 15.37
C ASP A 209 6.74 -8.03 14.09
N TYR A 210 5.64 -7.45 13.60
CA TYR A 210 4.90 -7.98 12.44
C TYR A 210 5.54 -7.64 11.09
N LEU A 211 6.53 -6.74 11.07
CA LEU A 211 7.23 -6.29 9.85
C LEU A 211 7.77 -7.48 9.03
N PHE A 212 8.17 -8.54 9.71
CA PHE A 212 8.77 -9.73 9.11
C PHE A 212 7.87 -10.97 9.19
N ASP A 213 6.56 -10.79 9.28
CA ASP A 213 5.63 -11.91 9.27
C ASP A 213 5.75 -12.71 7.96
N PRO A 214 5.90 -14.05 8.00
CA PRO A 214 6.01 -14.87 6.80
C PRO A 214 4.84 -14.72 5.81
N LYS A 215 3.63 -14.35 6.28
CA LYS A 215 2.49 -14.08 5.39
C LYS A 215 2.68 -12.81 4.57
N MET A 216 3.34 -11.77 5.11
CA MET A 216 3.68 -10.58 4.31
C MET A 216 4.54 -10.97 3.10
N LYS A 217 5.53 -11.84 3.32
CA LYS A 217 6.35 -12.42 2.25
C LYS A 217 5.51 -13.19 1.23
N LYS A 218 4.60 -14.06 1.68
CA LYS A 218 3.72 -14.83 0.76
C LYS A 218 2.81 -13.94 -0.08
N VAL A 219 2.22 -12.90 0.49
CA VAL A 219 1.32 -11.99 -0.24
C VAL A 219 2.06 -11.23 -1.34
N ILE A 220 3.24 -10.67 -1.04
CA ILE A 220 4.00 -9.96 -2.08
C ILE A 220 4.62 -10.93 -3.11
N GLU A 221 4.94 -12.17 -2.71
CA GLU A 221 5.30 -13.23 -3.67
C GLU A 221 4.13 -13.61 -4.58
N TRP A 222 2.90 -13.69 -4.08
CA TRP A 222 1.71 -13.88 -4.91
C TRP A 222 1.57 -12.76 -5.95
N MET A 223 1.72 -11.49 -5.55
CA MET A 223 1.73 -10.35 -6.47
C MET A 223 2.82 -10.47 -7.56
N ALA A 224 4.00 -10.95 -7.19
CA ALA A 224 5.09 -11.22 -8.14
C ALA A 224 4.74 -12.37 -9.09
N LYS A 225 4.16 -13.46 -8.57
CA LYS A 225 3.79 -14.66 -9.32
C LYS A 225 2.64 -14.41 -10.30
N ILE A 226 1.73 -13.47 -10.01
CA ILE A 226 0.66 -13.10 -10.95
C ILE A 226 1.07 -12.06 -11.99
N SER A 227 2.24 -11.43 -11.83
CA SER A 227 2.75 -10.44 -12.78
C SER A 227 2.92 -11.05 -14.17
N THR A 228 2.53 -10.31 -15.21
CA THR A 228 2.59 -10.73 -16.60
C THR A 228 4.00 -11.06 -17.08
N PRO A 229 4.13 -11.80 -18.20
CA PRO A 229 5.36 -11.80 -18.99
C PRO A 229 5.68 -10.37 -19.45
N PRO A 230 6.94 -10.10 -19.86
CA PRO A 230 7.31 -8.83 -20.48
C PRO A 230 6.30 -8.41 -21.57
N ASP A 231 5.67 -7.24 -21.40
CA ASP A 231 4.67 -6.76 -22.35
C ASP A 231 5.29 -5.79 -23.36
N ALA A 232 5.37 -6.23 -24.62
CA ALA A 232 5.95 -5.44 -25.71
C ALA A 232 5.23 -4.11 -25.95
N ARG A 233 3.96 -3.97 -25.55
CA ARG A 233 3.18 -2.73 -25.69
C ARG A 233 3.64 -1.63 -24.75
N ILE A 234 4.36 -1.99 -23.67
CA ILE A 234 4.86 -1.08 -22.65
C ILE A 234 6.36 -1.28 -22.40
N ASN A 235 7.13 -1.37 -23.48
CA ASN A 235 8.60 -1.46 -23.46
C ASN A 235 9.14 -2.70 -22.73
N GLY A 236 8.40 -3.82 -22.77
CA GLY A 236 8.84 -5.09 -22.18
C GLY A 236 8.75 -5.11 -20.65
N ILE A 237 8.05 -4.17 -20.05
CA ILE A 237 7.85 -4.12 -18.60
C ILE A 237 6.79 -5.14 -18.19
N ARG A 238 7.03 -5.83 -17.06
CA ARG A 238 6.02 -6.70 -16.42
C ARG A 238 5.03 -5.84 -15.65
N HIS A 239 3.77 -6.26 -15.59
CA HIS A 239 2.77 -5.55 -14.81
C HIS A 239 1.78 -6.53 -14.17
N ARG A 240 0.96 -6.06 -13.23
CA ARG A 240 -0.13 -6.87 -12.67
C ARG A 240 -1.24 -7.08 -13.70
N PRO A 241 -1.98 -8.21 -13.65
CA PRO A 241 -3.10 -8.43 -14.55
C PRO A 241 -4.22 -7.44 -14.23
N ALA A 242 -4.80 -6.84 -15.27
CA ALA A 242 -5.96 -5.94 -15.14
C ALA A 242 -7.25 -6.76 -15.02
N ILE A 243 -7.41 -7.44 -13.88
CA ILE A 243 -8.58 -8.26 -13.54
C ILE A 243 -9.32 -7.66 -12.33
N GLY A 244 -10.65 -7.77 -12.34
CA GLY A 244 -11.50 -7.01 -11.44
C GLY A 244 -11.27 -5.50 -11.58
N ASN A 245 -11.43 -4.79 -10.46
CA ASN A 245 -11.17 -3.36 -10.37
C ASN A 245 -9.66 -3.06 -10.25
N SER A 246 -8.87 -3.55 -11.22
CA SER A 246 -7.42 -3.33 -11.31
C SER A 246 -7.02 -2.68 -12.62
N TYR A 247 -5.91 -1.96 -12.61
CA TYR A 247 -5.44 -1.18 -13.74
C TYR A 247 -4.30 -1.85 -14.47
N MET A 248 -4.28 -1.69 -15.80
CA MET A 248 -3.08 -1.98 -16.58
C MET A 248 -1.99 -0.98 -16.22
N PHE A 249 -0.74 -1.44 -16.15
CA PHE A 249 0.45 -0.59 -15.96
C PHE A 249 0.57 0.12 -14.59
N GLU A 250 -0.06 -0.41 -13.55
CA GLU A 250 0.05 0.19 -12.22
C GLU A 250 1.51 0.13 -11.67
N PRO A 251 2.21 1.27 -11.51
CA PRO A 251 3.57 1.29 -11.00
C PRO A 251 3.55 0.85 -9.53
N SER A 252 4.65 0.27 -9.07
CA SER A 252 4.80 -0.09 -7.66
C SER A 252 6.26 -0.12 -7.26
N SER A 253 6.57 0.58 -6.17
CA SER A 253 7.85 0.48 -5.47
C SER A 253 7.80 -0.55 -4.33
N GLU A 254 6.66 -1.21 -4.08
CA GLU A 254 6.52 -2.12 -2.93
C GLU A 254 7.50 -3.29 -2.98
N PHE A 255 7.80 -3.82 -4.17
CA PHE A 255 8.84 -4.83 -4.34
C PHE A 255 10.22 -4.34 -3.89
N ALA A 256 10.57 -3.08 -4.15
CA ALA A 256 11.82 -2.49 -3.68
C ALA A 256 11.80 -2.23 -2.18
N HIS A 257 10.68 -1.74 -1.64
CA HIS A 257 10.53 -1.52 -0.21
C HIS A 257 10.74 -2.81 0.58
N VAL A 258 10.08 -3.90 0.18
CA VAL A 258 10.28 -5.20 0.85
C VAL A 258 11.68 -5.74 0.63
N ALA A 259 12.29 -5.53 -0.55
CA ALA A 259 13.69 -5.92 -0.78
C ALA A 259 14.62 -5.21 0.21
N TYR A 260 14.47 -3.89 0.37
CA TYR A 260 15.23 -3.10 1.32
C TYR A 260 15.07 -3.59 2.75
N LEU A 261 13.83 -3.78 3.18
CA LEU A 261 13.51 -4.14 4.57
C LEU A 261 14.02 -5.55 4.91
N TRP A 262 13.99 -6.49 3.96
CA TRP A 262 14.38 -7.87 4.18
C TRP A 262 15.84 -8.20 3.85
N LYS A 263 16.62 -7.28 3.28
CA LYS A 263 17.97 -7.57 2.74
C LYS A 263 18.93 -8.25 3.71
N ASP A 264 18.84 -7.94 5.00
CA ASP A 264 19.70 -8.55 6.02
C ASP A 264 19.11 -9.85 6.60
N LYS A 265 17.78 -10.01 6.55
CA LYS A 265 17.06 -11.13 7.16
C LYS A 265 16.87 -12.31 6.21
N ASP A 266 16.59 -12.01 4.95
CA ASP A 266 16.43 -12.99 3.87
C ASP A 266 16.97 -12.39 2.56
N PRO A 267 18.31 -12.45 2.35
CA PRO A 267 18.94 -11.87 1.18
C PRO A 267 18.45 -12.48 -0.14
N GLU A 268 18.07 -13.76 -0.16
CA GLU A 268 17.56 -14.41 -1.36
C GLU A 268 16.18 -13.86 -1.73
N PHE A 269 15.27 -13.73 -0.76
CA PHE A 269 13.99 -13.08 -0.99
C PHE A 269 14.16 -11.63 -1.43
N ALA A 270 15.02 -10.87 -0.75
CA ALA A 270 15.30 -9.48 -1.13
C ALA A 270 15.82 -9.37 -2.56
N SER A 271 16.73 -10.25 -2.99
CA SER A 271 17.22 -10.30 -4.37
C SER A 271 16.13 -10.62 -5.39
N ASN A 272 15.18 -11.49 -5.05
CA ASN A 272 14.03 -11.81 -5.91
C ASN A 272 13.07 -10.63 -6.05
N MET A 273 12.81 -9.91 -4.96
CA MET A 273 11.94 -8.74 -4.96
C MET A 273 12.59 -7.55 -5.68
N GLN A 274 13.90 -7.37 -5.49
CA GLN A 274 14.69 -6.39 -6.24
C GLN A 274 14.62 -6.64 -7.75
N TRP A 275 14.76 -7.91 -8.17
CA TRP A 275 14.58 -8.28 -9.57
C TRP A 275 13.17 -7.93 -10.06
N MET A 276 12.12 -8.26 -9.29
CA MET A 276 10.76 -7.92 -9.69
C MET A 276 10.53 -6.42 -9.86
N TRP A 277 11.02 -5.59 -8.94
CA TRP A 277 10.92 -4.14 -9.06
C TRP A 277 11.56 -3.64 -10.37
N ARG A 278 12.74 -4.14 -10.71
CA ARG A 278 13.44 -3.79 -11.96
C ARG A 278 12.65 -4.23 -13.19
N GLN A 279 12.08 -5.42 -13.16
CA GLN A 279 11.23 -5.93 -14.25
C GLN A 279 9.92 -5.17 -14.40
N GLN A 280 9.46 -4.45 -13.37
CA GLN A 280 8.29 -3.58 -13.40
C GLN A 280 8.64 -2.11 -13.70
N GLY A 281 9.85 -1.82 -14.20
CA GLY A 281 10.24 -0.48 -14.63
C GLY A 281 10.89 0.38 -13.53
N SER A 282 11.17 -0.19 -12.36
CA SER A 282 11.88 0.48 -11.26
C SER A 282 11.20 1.78 -10.76
N TYR A 283 9.87 1.82 -10.75
CA TYR A 283 9.15 3.00 -10.27
C TYR A 283 9.46 3.28 -8.79
N PRO A 284 9.74 4.55 -8.42
CA PRO A 284 10.01 4.92 -7.03
C PRO A 284 8.73 5.14 -6.20
N GLN A 285 7.56 5.14 -6.86
CA GLN A 285 6.27 5.43 -6.26
C GLN A 285 5.23 4.41 -6.74
N PRO A 286 4.28 4.01 -5.87
CA PRO A 286 3.22 3.09 -6.24
C PRO A 286 1.92 3.79 -6.68
N GLY A 287 1.13 3.08 -7.51
CA GLY A 287 -0.26 3.39 -7.86
C GLY A 287 -0.47 4.13 -9.19
N ILE A 288 -1.54 3.78 -9.93
CA ILE A 288 -2.16 4.62 -10.98
C ILE A 288 -3.42 5.21 -10.37
N GLY A 289 -3.57 6.54 -10.39
CA GLY A 289 -4.83 7.20 -10.00
C GLY A 289 -5.20 7.13 -8.52
N GLY A 290 -4.37 6.49 -7.68
CA GLY A 290 -4.52 6.44 -6.23
C GLY A 290 -3.15 6.41 -5.56
N PHE A 291 -2.88 7.39 -4.70
CA PHE A 291 -1.62 7.52 -3.99
C PHE A 291 -1.64 6.68 -2.72
N PHE A 292 -0.73 5.72 -2.57
CA PHE A 292 -0.69 4.86 -1.37
C PHE A 292 0.00 5.58 -0.22
N ALA A 293 -0.77 6.21 0.65
CA ALA A 293 -0.27 7.24 1.55
C ALA A 293 0.66 6.76 2.68
N THR A 294 0.71 5.47 3.00
CA THR A 294 1.26 4.99 4.27
C THR A 294 2.75 5.28 4.40
N LEU A 295 3.52 5.01 3.35
CA LEU A 295 4.97 5.26 3.32
C LEU A 295 5.36 6.55 2.57
N ALA A 296 4.38 7.41 2.26
CA ALA A 296 4.58 8.65 1.54
C ALA A 296 5.69 9.52 2.15
N GLY A 297 6.69 9.90 1.34
CA GLY A 297 7.83 10.69 1.76
C GLY A 297 9.03 9.89 2.28
N TYR A 298 8.80 8.64 2.70
CA TYR A 298 9.83 7.72 3.17
C TYR A 298 10.27 6.71 2.09
N ARG A 299 9.51 6.58 1.00
CA ARG A 299 9.70 5.53 -0.02
C ARG A 299 11.12 5.48 -0.58
N THR A 300 11.69 6.63 -0.92
CA THR A 300 13.06 6.71 -1.48
C THR A 300 14.14 6.28 -0.49
N MET A 301 13.89 6.35 0.81
CA MET A 301 14.80 5.86 1.85
C MET A 301 14.75 4.33 2.00
N LEU A 302 13.70 3.71 1.46
CA LEU A 302 13.48 2.27 1.41
C LEU A 302 13.84 1.68 0.04
N LEU A 303 14.67 2.39 -0.73
CA LEU A 303 15.26 1.90 -1.97
C LEU A 303 16.75 1.68 -1.76
N ASP A 304 17.27 0.58 -2.30
CA ASP A 304 18.70 0.29 -2.31
C ASP A 304 19.05 -0.33 -3.68
N PRO A 305 19.64 0.46 -4.59
CA PRO A 305 19.98 -0.02 -5.93
C PRO A 305 21.10 -1.07 -5.91
N ASP A 306 21.86 -1.18 -4.81
CA ASP A 306 23.01 -2.07 -4.67
C ASP A 306 22.61 -3.49 -4.23
N ILE A 307 21.35 -3.71 -3.84
CA ILE A 307 20.83 -5.06 -3.59
C ILE A 307 21.01 -5.88 -4.89
N PRO A 308 21.72 -7.03 -4.84
CA PRO A 308 21.87 -7.89 -6.00
C PRO A 308 20.50 -8.37 -6.47
N GLU A 309 20.21 -8.26 -7.76
CA GLU A 309 18.97 -8.82 -8.31
C GLU A 309 19.19 -10.28 -8.72
N LYS A 310 18.24 -11.14 -8.35
CA LYS A 310 18.20 -12.55 -8.76
C LYS A 310 16.81 -12.85 -9.27
N ALA A 311 16.70 -13.44 -10.46
CA ALA A 311 15.39 -13.88 -10.88
C ALA A 311 14.91 -15.06 -10.04
N PRO A 312 13.65 -15.05 -9.59
CA PRO A 312 13.05 -16.19 -8.93
C PRO A 312 12.85 -17.35 -9.93
N ALA A 313 12.46 -18.52 -9.42
CA ALA A 313 12.14 -19.69 -10.25
C ALA A 313 10.63 -19.97 -10.22
N TYR A 314 9.82 -18.99 -10.64
CA TYR A 314 8.36 -19.12 -10.61
C TYR A 314 7.86 -20.11 -11.66
N GLY A 315 6.99 -21.02 -11.22
CA GLY A 315 6.27 -21.99 -12.07
C GLY A 315 4.76 -21.85 -11.92
N SER A 316 4.04 -22.91 -12.28
CA SER A 316 2.61 -23.01 -12.02
C SER A 316 2.33 -23.18 -10.53
N GLU A 317 1.28 -22.54 -10.03
CA GLU A 317 0.91 -22.55 -8.62
C GLU A 317 -0.61 -22.41 -8.43
N LEU A 318 -1.12 -23.12 -7.42
CA LEU A 318 -2.51 -23.01 -6.95
C LEU A 318 -2.54 -22.05 -5.75
N PHE A 319 -3.45 -21.09 -5.79
CA PHE A 319 -3.83 -20.21 -4.67
C PHE A 319 -5.23 -20.66 -4.22
N PRO A 320 -5.33 -21.50 -3.17
CA PRO A 320 -6.53 -22.29 -2.90
C PRO A 320 -7.84 -21.50 -2.83
N GLU A 321 -7.79 -20.25 -2.35
CA GLU A 321 -8.98 -19.42 -2.21
C GLU A 321 -9.11 -18.36 -3.31
N THR A 322 -8.07 -18.12 -4.12
CA THR A 322 -8.05 -17.05 -5.14
C THR A 322 -8.08 -17.56 -6.58
N GLY A 323 -7.36 -18.64 -6.90
CA GLY A 323 -7.29 -19.16 -8.26
C GLY A 323 -6.01 -19.92 -8.60
N VAL A 324 -5.63 -19.93 -9.87
CA VAL A 324 -4.48 -20.70 -10.38
C VAL A 324 -3.64 -19.85 -11.32
N MET A 325 -2.32 -19.93 -11.15
CA MET A 325 -1.33 -19.51 -12.13
C MET A 325 -0.77 -20.75 -12.84
N LEU A 326 -0.94 -20.85 -14.15
CA LEU A 326 -0.21 -21.82 -14.98
C LEU A 326 0.89 -21.06 -15.72
N ARG A 327 2.14 -21.51 -15.63
CA ARG A 327 3.28 -20.81 -16.23
C ARG A 327 4.31 -21.79 -16.78
N THR A 328 4.85 -21.45 -17.95
CA THR A 328 6.00 -22.13 -18.54
C THR A 328 6.98 -21.11 -19.12
N GLY A 329 8.26 -21.50 -19.23
CA GLY A 329 9.29 -20.69 -19.88
C GLY A 329 9.77 -19.48 -19.08
N PHE A 330 9.43 -19.35 -17.78
CA PHE A 330 9.96 -18.27 -16.94
C PHE A 330 11.49 -18.38 -16.82
N ARG A 331 12.28 -17.33 -17.03
CA ARG A 331 12.00 -15.92 -17.36
C ARG A 331 12.36 -15.54 -18.82
N GLY A 332 12.24 -16.49 -19.74
CA GLY A 332 12.73 -16.38 -21.12
C GLY A 332 11.72 -15.76 -22.10
N ASP A 333 12.15 -15.60 -23.36
CA ASP A 333 11.36 -14.99 -24.43
C ASP A 333 10.07 -15.75 -24.79
N ARG A 334 9.97 -17.02 -24.37
CA ARG A 334 8.81 -17.90 -24.57
C ARG A 334 7.96 -18.06 -23.32
N GLU A 335 8.15 -17.18 -22.34
CA GLU A 335 7.31 -17.18 -21.14
C GLU A 335 5.84 -17.06 -21.54
N THR A 336 5.05 -18.04 -21.10
CA THR A 336 3.61 -18.10 -21.32
C THR A 336 2.94 -18.36 -20.00
N GLN A 337 1.88 -17.61 -19.72
CA GLN A 337 1.08 -17.77 -18.52
C GLN A 337 -0.42 -17.78 -18.80
N LEU A 338 -1.14 -18.45 -17.92
CA LEU A 338 -2.59 -18.35 -17.76
C LEU A 338 -2.88 -18.11 -16.29
N HIS A 339 -3.57 -17.01 -15.99
CA HIS A 339 -4.08 -16.72 -14.67
C HIS A 339 -5.60 -16.89 -14.68
N LEU A 340 -6.09 -17.83 -13.88
CA LEU A 340 -7.51 -18.15 -13.69
C LEU A 340 -7.93 -17.67 -12.30
N ILE A 341 -8.98 -16.87 -12.22
CA ILE A 341 -9.59 -16.48 -10.95
C ILE A 341 -10.75 -17.42 -10.65
N VAL A 342 -10.63 -18.19 -9.58
CA VAL A 342 -11.64 -19.14 -9.15
C VAL A 342 -11.42 -19.47 -7.67
N GLY A 343 -12.32 -19.02 -6.81
CA GLY A 343 -12.24 -19.26 -5.37
C GLY A 343 -13.16 -18.35 -4.57
N ASN A 344 -13.01 -18.39 -3.24
CA ASN A 344 -13.83 -17.60 -2.32
C ASN A 344 -13.32 -16.16 -2.14
N ASN A 345 -12.04 -15.91 -2.42
CA ASN A 345 -11.44 -14.59 -2.43
C ASN A 345 -11.87 -13.83 -3.69
N HIS A 346 -12.95 -13.05 -3.59
CA HIS A 346 -13.61 -12.44 -4.75
C HIS A 346 -14.14 -11.01 -4.49
N ALA A 347 -13.50 -10.22 -3.62
CA ALA A 347 -13.85 -8.81 -3.40
C ALA A 347 -13.20 -7.89 -4.45
N HIS A 348 -13.90 -6.84 -4.90
CA HIS A 348 -13.45 -5.96 -6.01
C HIS A 348 -13.13 -6.69 -7.33
N TYR A 349 -13.67 -7.89 -7.50
CA TYR A 349 -13.72 -8.56 -8.78
C TYR A 349 -15.04 -8.26 -9.48
N ASP A 350 -15.03 -8.32 -10.80
CA ASP A 350 -16.26 -8.25 -11.58
C ASP A 350 -17.07 -9.56 -11.40
N ASN A 351 -18.17 -9.70 -12.14
CA ASN A 351 -18.83 -10.99 -12.32
C ASN A 351 -18.01 -11.91 -13.25
N ASP A 352 -16.75 -12.14 -12.88
CA ASP A 352 -15.68 -12.72 -13.69
C ASP A 352 -15.08 -14.01 -13.10
N SER A 353 -15.71 -14.61 -12.08
CA SER A 353 -15.27 -15.92 -11.57
C SER A 353 -15.25 -16.95 -12.71
N GLY A 354 -14.12 -17.62 -12.88
CA GLY A 354 -13.86 -18.53 -14.00
C GLY A 354 -13.28 -17.84 -15.24
N SER A 355 -13.08 -16.52 -15.23
CA SER A 355 -12.36 -15.81 -16.28
C SER A 355 -10.88 -16.12 -16.24
N VAL A 356 -10.26 -16.03 -17.41
CA VAL A 356 -8.81 -16.23 -17.57
C VAL A 356 -8.19 -15.01 -18.23
N THR A 357 -6.97 -14.69 -17.77
CA THR A 357 -6.05 -13.84 -18.52
C THR A 357 -4.91 -14.73 -19.03
N ILE A 358 -4.63 -14.62 -20.32
CA ILE A 358 -3.52 -15.35 -20.97
C ILE A 358 -2.51 -14.30 -21.40
N GLY A 359 -1.23 -14.54 -21.10
CA GLY A 359 -0.13 -13.69 -21.53
C GLY A 359 0.98 -14.56 -22.11
N GLY A 360 1.52 -14.15 -23.25
CA GLY A 360 2.64 -14.83 -23.90
C GLY A 360 3.09 -14.10 -25.15
N ARG A 361 4.27 -14.46 -25.66
CA ARG A 361 4.81 -13.92 -26.91
C ARG A 361 4.46 -14.86 -28.06
N ASP A 362 3.83 -14.34 -29.10
CA ASP A 362 3.61 -15.07 -30.36
C ASP A 362 4.89 -15.02 -31.22
N GLU A 363 5.31 -16.13 -31.83
CA GLU A 363 6.45 -16.16 -32.76
C GLU A 363 6.10 -15.52 -34.11
N SER A 364 4.82 -15.39 -34.44
CA SER A 364 4.33 -14.84 -35.71
C SER A 364 3.98 -13.35 -35.66
N SER A 365 3.97 -12.74 -34.46
CA SER A 365 3.69 -11.33 -34.26
C SER A 365 4.51 -10.78 -33.08
N PRO A 366 5.22 -9.65 -33.24
CA PRO A 366 6.04 -9.06 -32.17
C PRO A 366 5.23 -8.54 -30.96
N THR A 367 3.90 -8.72 -30.95
CA THR A 367 2.98 -8.30 -29.91
C THR A 367 2.71 -9.41 -28.89
N THR A 368 2.89 -9.11 -27.62
CA THR A 368 2.34 -9.89 -26.51
C THR A 368 0.81 -9.79 -26.55
N LEU A 369 0.11 -10.92 -26.72
CA LEU A 369 -1.35 -10.97 -26.58
C LEU A 369 -1.70 -11.13 -25.10
N ALA A 370 -2.17 -10.06 -24.47
CA ALA A 370 -2.95 -10.17 -23.24
C ALA A 370 -4.43 -10.08 -23.62
N THR A 371 -5.14 -11.20 -23.55
CA THR A 371 -6.58 -11.24 -23.80
C THR A 371 -7.28 -11.78 -22.56
N THR A 372 -8.22 -10.99 -22.04
CA THR A 372 -9.16 -11.45 -21.00
C THR A 372 -10.34 -12.11 -21.71
N VAL A 373 -10.59 -13.38 -21.42
CA VAL A 373 -11.80 -14.08 -21.90
C VAL A 373 -12.80 -14.13 -20.74
N THR A 374 -13.75 -13.19 -20.74
CA THR A 374 -14.81 -13.14 -19.73
C THR A 374 -16.00 -13.96 -20.19
N ARG A 375 -16.39 -14.98 -19.42
CA ARG A 375 -17.65 -15.68 -19.64
C ARG A 375 -18.76 -14.92 -18.91
N HIS A 376 -19.57 -14.16 -19.62
CA HIS A 376 -20.77 -13.59 -19.02
C HIS A 376 -21.71 -14.71 -18.57
N ARG A 377 -21.98 -14.80 -17.27
CA ARG A 377 -23.13 -15.55 -16.76
C ARG A 377 -24.38 -14.83 -17.24
N THR A 378 -25.04 -15.36 -18.27
CA THR A 378 -26.44 -15.08 -18.49
C THR A 378 -27.21 -15.61 -17.29
N THR A 379 -27.69 -14.71 -16.44
CA THR A 379 -28.65 -15.02 -15.38
C THR A 379 -29.92 -15.55 -16.01
N THR A 380 -29.96 -16.87 -16.24
CA THR A 380 -31.22 -17.55 -16.54
C THR A 380 -31.95 -17.62 -15.21
N THR A 381 -32.98 -16.80 -15.04
CA THR A 381 -33.88 -16.85 -13.90
C THR A 381 -34.49 -18.24 -13.81
N CYS A 382 -33.96 -19.07 -12.93
CA CYS A 382 -34.59 -20.32 -12.55
C CYS A 382 -35.85 -19.95 -11.74
N ARG A 383 -37.00 -19.85 -12.42
CA ARG A 383 -38.32 -19.69 -11.79
C ARG A 383 -38.55 -20.89 -10.85
N ARG A 384 -38.37 -20.69 -9.55
CA ARG A 384 -38.95 -21.58 -8.53
C ARG A 384 -40.48 -21.55 -8.71
N ARG A 385 -41.09 -22.72 -8.92
CA ARG A 385 -42.55 -22.87 -8.83
C ARG A 385 -42.99 -22.53 -7.40
N PRO A 386 -44.04 -21.73 -7.19
CA PRO A 386 -44.63 -21.56 -5.87
C PRO A 386 -45.30 -22.86 -5.45
N SER A 387 -45.02 -23.31 -4.23
CA SER A 387 -45.76 -24.38 -3.56
C SER A 387 -47.16 -23.87 -3.23
N VAL A 388 -48.18 -24.51 -3.80
CA VAL A 388 -49.57 -24.29 -3.42
C VAL A 388 -49.79 -24.98 -2.07
N ALA A 389 -50.03 -24.20 -1.02
CA ALA A 389 -50.61 -24.69 0.22
C ALA A 389 -52.13 -24.84 0.00
N THR A 390 -52.66 -26.03 0.24
CA THR A 390 -54.10 -26.29 0.30
C THR A 390 -54.56 -26.09 1.75
N VAL A 391 -55.72 -25.45 1.90
CA VAL A 391 -56.45 -25.23 3.16
C VAL A 391 -56.97 -26.55 3.72
#